data_AF-S1NC16-F1
#
_entry.id   AF-S1NC16-F1
#
_cell.length_a   1.000
_cell.length_b   1.000
_cell.length_c   1.000
_cell.angle_alpha   90.00
_cell.angle_beta   90.00
_cell.angle_gamma   90.00
#
_symmetry.space_group_name_H-M   'P 1'
#
loop_
_entity.id
_entity.type
_entity.pdbx_description
1 polymer ?
#
loop_
_entity_poly.entity_id
_entity_poly.type
_entity_poly.pdbx_seq_one_letter_code
_entity_poly.pdbx_strand_id
1 'polypeptide(L)'
;MKYYDITFHELSGRAVIKRAIPSEKEPFEAWEDACVKVTAEQLFLMVNETNVILERKFVTRTDVEEVKDPIDTNQKRKDEFTTIVNTLSNMGF
;
A
#
# COMPACT_ATOMS: atom_id res chain seq x y z
N MET A 1 -16.80 -0.68 -9.65
CA MET A 1 -15.70 -1.14 -8.78
C MET A 1 -14.48 -0.29 -9.06
N LYS A 2 -13.91 0.33 -8.02
CA LYS A 2 -12.71 1.16 -8.11
C LYS A 2 -11.52 0.39 -7.51
N TYR A 3 -10.31 0.81 -7.85
CA TYR A 3 -9.09 0.26 -7.27
C TYR A 3 -8.38 1.34 -6.48
N TYR A 4 -7.84 0.96 -5.33
CA TYR A 4 -7.14 1.89 -4.46
C TYR A 4 -5.76 1.38 -4.08
N ASP A 5 -4.79 2.28 -4.08
CA ASP A 5 -3.53 2.10 -3.36
C ASP A 5 -3.73 2.69 -1.96
N ILE A 6 -3.52 1.86 -0.94
CA ILE A 6 -3.74 2.19 0.47
C ILE A 6 -2.41 2.08 1.19
N THR A 7 -2.01 3.15 1.90
CA THR A 7 -0.78 3.17 2.70
C THR A 7 -1.09 3.47 4.15
N PHE A 8 -0.68 2.56 5.04
CA PHE A 8 -0.75 2.75 6.50
C PHE A 8 0.62 3.22 7.00
N HIS A 9 0.69 4.42 7.55
CA HIS A 9 1.89 4.98 8.16
C HIS A 9 1.86 4.73 9.66
N GLU A 10 2.95 4.19 10.21
CA GLU A 10 3.14 4.03 11.65
C GLU A 10 4.00 5.14 12.26
N LEU A 11 3.82 5.37 13.56
CA LEU A 11 4.65 6.26 14.37
C LEU A 11 6.14 5.89 14.33
N SER A 12 6.46 4.61 14.08
CA SER A 12 7.82 4.10 13.94
C SER A 12 8.55 4.59 12.68
N GLY A 13 7.84 5.28 11.77
CA GLY A 13 8.33 5.66 10.45
C GLY A 13 8.20 4.53 9.42
N ARG A 14 7.69 3.36 9.80
CA ARG A 14 7.37 2.28 8.87
C ARG A 14 6.05 2.57 8.16
N ALA A 15 5.93 2.08 6.93
CA ALA A 15 4.68 2.12 6.19
C ALA A 15 4.36 0.76 5.58
N VAL A 16 3.09 0.37 5.63
CA VAL A 16 2.57 -0.81 4.94
C VAL A 16 1.73 -0.36 3.76
N ILE A 17 2.13 -0.77 2.57
CA ILE A 17 1.50 -0.38 1.31
C ILE A 17 0.74 -1.58 0.74
N LYS A 18 -0.56 -1.39 0.47
CA LYS A 18 -1.47 -2.33 -0.15
C LYS A 18 -1.92 -1.75 -1.47
N ARG A 19 -1.62 -2.42 -2.58
CA ARG A 19 -1.83 -1.89 -3.93
C ARG A 19 -2.99 -2.56 -4.63
N ALA A 20 -3.62 -1.80 -5.53
CA ALA A 20 -4.69 -2.29 -6.41
C ALA A 20 -5.80 -3.03 -5.65
N ILE A 21 -6.22 -2.48 -4.51
CA ILE A 21 -7.26 -3.07 -3.69
C ILE A 21 -8.62 -2.75 -4.31
N PRO A 22 -9.38 -3.77 -4.74
CA PRO A 22 -10.71 -3.54 -5.29
C PRO A 22 -11.67 -3.16 -4.16
N SER A 23 -12.45 -2.09 -4.35
CA SER A 23 -13.46 -1.67 -3.40
C SER A 23 -14.68 -1.06 -4.10
N GLU A 24 -15.84 -1.24 -3.49
CA GLU A 24 -17.09 -0.56 -3.84
C GLU A 24 -17.41 0.59 -2.87
N LYS A 25 -16.60 0.77 -1.82
CA LYS A 25 -16.77 1.81 -0.81
C LYS A 25 -16.26 3.16 -1.31
N GLU A 26 -16.69 4.20 -0.61
CA GLU A 26 -16.14 5.55 -0.82
C GLU A 26 -14.65 5.60 -0.39
N PRO A 27 -13.85 6.53 -0.96
CA PRO A 27 -12.41 6.60 -0.71
C PRO A 27 -12.03 6.64 0.78
N PHE A 28 -12.87 7.25 1.62
CA PHE A 28 -12.62 7.34 3.06
C PHE A 28 -12.72 5.99 3.79
N GLU A 29 -13.49 5.03 3.26
CA GLU A 29 -13.75 3.73 3.89
C GLU A 29 -13.08 2.57 3.16
N ALA A 30 -12.57 2.80 1.94
CA ALA A 30 -11.93 1.79 1.11
C ALA A 30 -10.69 1.14 1.76
N TRP A 31 -10.05 1.80 2.74
CA TRP A 31 -8.91 1.23 3.48
C TRP A 31 -9.27 -0.06 4.25
N GLU A 32 -10.53 -0.22 4.63
CA GLU A 32 -10.99 -1.42 5.34
C GLU A 32 -10.86 -2.67 4.49
N ASP A 33 -11.09 -2.55 3.18
CA ASP A 33 -11.05 -3.67 2.24
C ASP A 33 -9.61 -4.15 1.97
N ALA A 34 -8.60 -3.37 2.35
CA ALA A 34 -7.21 -3.82 2.38
C ALA A 34 -6.87 -4.72 3.57
N CYS A 35 -7.73 -4.72 4.60
CA CYS A 35 -7.54 -5.51 5.81
C CYS A 35 -8.28 -6.84 5.69
N VAL A 36 -7.64 -7.92 6.13
CA VAL A 36 -8.28 -9.25 6.25
C VAL A 36 -9.25 -9.27 7.44
N LYS A 37 -8.90 -8.53 8.49
CA LYS A 37 -9.73 -8.36 9.69
C LYS A 37 -9.43 -7.00 10.32
N VAL A 38 -10.48 -6.34 10.79
CA VAL A 38 -10.40 -5.08 11.53
C VAL A 38 -10.96 -5.30 12.92
N THR A 39 -10.25 -4.83 13.94
CA THR A 39 -10.70 -4.82 15.34
C THR A 39 -10.55 -3.42 15.93
N ALA A 40 -10.99 -3.23 17.17
CA ALA A 40 -10.84 -1.96 17.87
C ALA A 40 -9.36 -1.59 18.09
N GLU A 41 -8.48 -2.58 18.28
CA GLU A 41 -7.08 -2.37 18.64
C GLU A 41 -6.12 -2.65 17.48
N GLN A 42 -6.47 -3.57 16.57
CA GLN A 42 -5.55 -4.12 15.59
C GLN A 42 -6.15 -4.19 14.18
N LEU A 43 -5.29 -3.96 13.19
CA LEU A 43 -5.54 -4.20 11.77
C LEU A 43 -4.73 -5.42 11.33
N PHE A 44 -5.38 -6.39 10.70
CA PHE A 44 -4.74 -7.59 10.18
C PHE A 44 -4.65 -7.47 8.66
N LEU A 45 -3.44 -7.50 8.13
CA LEU A 45 -3.16 -7.40 6.71
C LEU A 45 -2.39 -8.62 6.23
N MET A 46 -2.61 -8.99 4.97
CA MET A 46 -1.80 -9.98 4.28
C MET A 46 -0.95 -9.28 3.24
N VAL A 47 0.37 -9.36 3.37
CA VAL A 47 1.34 -8.73 2.46
C VAL A 47 2.29 -9.82 2.01
N ASN A 48 2.34 -10.12 0.71
CA ASN A 48 3.20 -11.17 0.15
C ASN A 48 3.12 -12.49 0.95
N GLU A 49 1.88 -12.98 1.17
CA GLU A 49 1.58 -14.20 1.95
C GLU A 49 2.02 -14.17 3.43
N THR A 50 2.52 -13.02 3.90
CA THR A 50 2.90 -12.81 5.30
C THR A 50 1.79 -12.06 6.02
N ASN A 51 1.42 -12.57 7.20
CA ASN A 51 0.47 -11.89 8.09
C ASN A 51 1.18 -10.74 8.81
N VAL A 52 0.70 -9.53 8.59
CA VAL A 52 1.16 -8.31 9.23
C VAL A 52 0.05 -7.80 10.14
N ILE A 53 0.38 -7.57 11.41
CA ILE A 53 -0.56 -7.02 12.40
C ILE A 53 -0.08 -5.62 12.75
N LEU A 54 -0.93 -4.63 12.53
CA LEU A 54 -0.69 -3.25 12.93
C LEU A 54 -1.53 -2.91 14.16
N GLU A 55 -0.91 -2.32 15.16
CA GLU A 55 -1.60 -1.74 16.30
C GLU A 55 -2.19 -0.38 15.89
N ARG A 56 -3.52 -0.24 15.94
CA ARG A 56 -4.23 0.97 15.46
C ARG A 56 -3.75 2.25 16.14
N LYS A 57 -3.40 2.16 17.42
CA LYS A 57 -2.85 3.28 18.20
C LYS A 57 -1.51 3.81 17.67
N PHE A 58 -0.80 3.02 16.87
CA PHE A 58 0.46 3.41 16.24
C PHE A 58 0.30 3.83 14.78
N VAL A 59 -0.86 3.61 14.16
CA VAL A 59 -1.15 4.10 12.82
C VAL A 59 -1.45 5.60 12.92
N THR A 60 -0.60 6.42 12.30
CA THR A 60 -0.66 7.89 12.36
C THR A 60 -1.42 8.49 11.19
N ARG A 61 -1.36 7.84 10.02
CA ARG A 61 -2.04 8.29 8.81
C ARG A 61 -2.36 7.11 7.90
N THR A 62 -3.51 7.16 7.25
CA THR A 62 -3.88 6.23 6.18
C THR A 62 -4.13 7.04 4.92
N ASP A 63 -3.32 6.79 3.89
CA ASP A 63 -3.48 7.42 2.57
C ASP A 63 -4.25 6.47 1.67
N VAL A 64 -5.25 6.99 0.93
CA VAL A 64 -6.06 6.22 -0.02
C VAL A 64 -6.07 6.94 -1.36
N GLU A 65 -5.52 6.30 -2.39
CA GLU A 65 -5.37 6.86 -3.73
C GLU A 65 -6.12 6.00 -4.75
N GLU A 66 -7.04 6.60 -5.51
CA GLU A 66 -7.76 5.89 -6.57
C GLU A 66 -6.84 5.64 -7.77
N VAL A 67 -6.73 4.37 -8.17
CA VAL A 67 -5.91 3.92 -9.28
C VAL A 67 -6.81 3.63 -10.48
N LYS A 68 -6.59 4.36 -11.58
CA LYS A 68 -7.37 4.22 -12.82
C LYS A 68 -7.11 2.90 -13.54
N ASP A 69 -5.89 2.37 -13.47
CA ASP A 69 -5.51 1.12 -14.12
C ASP A 69 -4.48 0.32 -13.29
N PRO A 70 -4.90 -0.73 -12.56
CA PRO A 70 -4.03 -1.47 -11.64
C PRO A 70 -2.93 -2.29 -12.33
N ILE A 71 -3.10 -2.61 -13.62
CA ILE A 71 -2.13 -3.40 -14.40
C ILE A 71 -0.98 -2.49 -14.86
N ASP A 72 -1.29 -1.34 -15.44
CA ASP A 72 -0.30 -0.39 -15.98
C ASP A 72 0.56 0.23 -14.86
N THR A 73 -0.02 0.48 -13.68
CA THR A 73 0.69 1.13 -12.56
C THR A 73 1.74 0.21 -11.90
N ASN A 74 1.56 -1.12 -11.95
CA ASN A 74 2.57 -2.06 -11.47
C ASN A 74 3.72 -2.24 -12.47
N GLN A 75 3.42 -2.16 -13.76
CA GLN A 75 4.42 -2.22 -14.83
C GLN A 75 5.28 -0.95 -14.86
N LYS A 76 4.65 0.23 -14.87
CA LYS A 76 5.35 1.53 -14.78
C LYS A 76 6.28 1.64 -13.59
N ARG A 77 5.87 1.17 -12.40
CA ARG A 77 6.73 1.21 -11.19
C ARG A 77 7.92 0.24 -11.26
N LYS A 78 7.77 -0.93 -11.90
CA LYS A 78 8.91 -1.82 -12.19
C LYS A 78 9.89 -1.15 -13.15
N ASP A 79 9.38 -0.45 -14.15
CA ASP A 79 10.19 0.26 -15.14
C ASP A 79 10.93 1.45 -14.51
N GLU A 80 10.26 2.22 -13.63
CA GLU A 80 10.88 3.30 -12.84
C GLU A 80 12.00 2.78 -11.93
N PHE A 81 11.74 1.69 -11.18
CA PHE A 81 12.76 1.09 -10.31
C PHE A 81 13.98 0.61 -11.12
N THR A 82 13.75 -0.05 -12.25
CA THR A 82 14.80 -0.49 -13.17
C THR A 82 15.62 0.69 -13.70
N THR A 83 14.95 1.80 -14.03
CA THR A 83 15.59 3.02 -14.50
C THR A 83 16.47 3.66 -13.42
N ILE A 84 15.99 3.71 -12.18
CA ILE A 84 16.76 4.23 -11.03
C ILE A 84 17.99 3.35 -10.78
N VAL A 85 17.83 2.03 -10.76
CA VAL A 85 18.94 1.08 -10.57
C VAL A 85 19.98 1.23 -11.67
N ASN A 86 19.57 1.35 -12.93
CA ASN A 86 20.49 1.57 -14.05
C ASN A 86 21.20 2.92 -13.95
N THR A 87 20.50 3.97 -13.51
CA THR A 87 21.10 5.30 -13.32
C THR A 87 22.14 5.29 -12.19
N LEU A 88 21.84 4.63 -11.07
CA LEU A 88 22.77 4.45 -9.94
C LEU A 88 23.98 3.60 -10.34
N SER A 89 23.77 2.55 -11.14
CA SER A 89 24.84 1.67 -11.64
C SER A 89 25.77 2.42 -12.61
N ASN A 90 25.23 3.32 -13.44
CA ASN A 90 26.01 4.18 -14.32
C ASN A 90 26.73 5.33 -13.58
N MET A 91 26.37 5.61 -12.33
CA MET A 91 27.07 6.58 -11.48
C MET A 91 28.23 5.96 -10.66
N GLY A 92 28.50 4.66 -10.82
CA GLY A 92 29.75 4.04 -10.36
C GLY A 92 29.89 3.84 -8.85
N PHE A 93 28.85 3.31 -8.18
CA PHE A 93 28.98 2.71 -6.85
C PHE A 93 29.42 1.24 -6.93
#